data_AF-A0AAJ0DH73-F1
#
_entry.id   AF-A0AAJ0DH73-F1
#
_cell.length_a   1.000
_cell.length_b   1.000
_cell.length_c   1.000
_cell.angle_alpha   90.00
_cell.angle_beta   90.00
_cell.angle_gamma   90.00
#
_symmetry.space_group_name_H-M   'P 1'
#
loop_
_entity.id
_entity.type
_entity.pdbx_description
1 polymer ?
#
loop_
_entity_poly.entity_id
_entity_poly.type
_entity_poly.pdbx_seq_one_letter_code
_entity_poly.pdbx_strand_id
1 'polypeptide(L)'
;MPTAARDIPERNGAADNLNRTVSNSFEYPNSLSQSPNATFHSPSQHFQAPQRASTKQLKPFHTEDVKVLLLENVNTTGQKILRAQGYQLEALTSSLPEDELIEKIKDVQVIGIRSKTQLSANVLKHAKNLIVIGCFCIGTNQVDLKYAAENGICVFNSPFSNSRSVAELMIGEIIALARQFPERSMELHRGVWNKVSTGCWEVRGKTLGIVGYGHVGSQLSVLAESMGMEVLYYDVVNLMGMGTSKQVPTLDDLLKQSDFVTLHVPEIEETRDMISAPQFEAMRKGAYLLNASRGSVVDLPALIAAMKSGKIAGAALDVYPNEPGSNGPGFNNDLNNFTEELRGLKNLILTPHIGGSTEEAQAAIGVEVAQALVNYVNFGTTLQAVNMPEVNLRSLTMAEENHVRVIYIHKNVPGVLRRVNEILGDHNVDKQMTDSRGEVAYLMADISNVNVSEIKDLWRSLEDLGSRIRTRVLY
;
A
#
# COMPACT_ATOMS: atom_id res chain seq x y z
N MET A 1 24.56 34.48 -23.17
CA MET A 1 23.35 34.82 -23.94
C MET A 1 22.63 33.51 -24.20
N PRO A 2 21.37 33.32 -23.78
CA PRO A 2 20.65 32.08 -24.06
C PRO A 2 20.46 31.99 -25.58
N THR A 3 20.87 30.86 -26.16
CA THR A 3 20.47 30.48 -27.52
C THR A 3 18.95 30.40 -27.54
N ALA A 4 18.32 31.14 -28.45
CA ALA A 4 16.88 31.07 -28.65
C ALA A 4 16.49 29.60 -28.90
N ALA A 5 15.41 29.13 -28.28
CA ALA A 5 14.79 27.86 -28.65
C ALA A 5 14.62 27.87 -30.18
N ARG A 6 14.96 26.75 -30.85
CA ARG A 6 14.71 26.64 -32.30
C ARG A 6 13.22 26.87 -32.51
N ASP A 7 12.87 28.04 -33.05
CA ASP A 7 11.50 28.39 -33.36
C ASP A 7 10.89 27.24 -34.18
N ILE A 8 9.71 26.78 -33.76
CA ILE A 8 8.92 25.88 -34.60
C ILE A 8 8.75 26.63 -35.91
N PRO A 9 9.22 26.08 -37.05
CA PRO A 9 9.15 26.80 -38.32
C PRO A 9 7.70 27.23 -38.51
N GLU A 10 7.49 28.54 -38.74
CA GLU A 10 6.18 29.05 -39.07
C GLU A 10 5.63 28.20 -40.21
N ARG A 11 4.41 27.70 -40.03
CA ARG A 11 3.73 26.91 -41.05
C ARG A 11 3.56 27.83 -42.26
N ASN A 12 4.47 27.75 -43.22
CA ASN A 12 4.41 28.51 -44.47
C ASN A 12 3.01 28.30 -45.06
N GLY A 13 2.27 29.40 -45.16
CA GLY A 13 0.87 29.39 -45.54
C GLY A 13 0.66 28.76 -46.90
N ALA A 14 0.13 27.54 -46.89
CA ALA A 14 -0.83 27.08 -47.87
C ALA A 14 -2.04 26.59 -47.06
N ALA A 15 -3.17 27.25 -47.26
CA ALA A 15 -4.42 26.92 -46.58
C ALA A 15 -4.87 25.51 -46.98
N ASP A 16 -4.50 24.50 -46.20
CA ASP A 16 -5.22 23.23 -46.21
C ASP A 16 -6.60 23.50 -45.61
N ASN A 17 -7.62 23.50 -46.48
CA ASN A 17 -9.03 23.49 -46.11
C ASN A 17 -9.37 22.18 -45.37
N LEU A 18 -8.89 22.03 -44.15
CA LEU A 18 -9.43 21.09 -43.18
C LEU A 18 -10.67 21.76 -42.58
N ASN A 19 -11.81 21.51 -43.22
CA ASN A 19 -13.13 21.84 -42.68
C ASN A 19 -13.18 21.41 -41.20
N ARG A 20 -13.24 22.39 -40.30
CA ARG A 20 -13.58 22.16 -38.89
C ARG A 20 -15.05 21.81 -38.82
N THR A 21 -15.38 20.55 -38.98
CA THR A 21 -16.71 20.05 -38.62
C THR A 21 -16.72 19.83 -37.10
N VAL A 22 -17.21 20.84 -36.37
CA VAL A 22 -17.58 20.67 -34.96
C VAL A 22 -18.98 20.06 -34.95
N SER A 23 -19.07 18.78 -34.61
CA SER A 23 -20.35 18.07 -34.51
C SER A 23 -21.12 18.57 -33.28
N ASN A 24 -22.03 19.53 -33.48
CA ASN A 24 -23.09 19.84 -32.53
C ASN A 24 -24.23 18.85 -32.74
N SER A 25 -24.30 17.79 -31.93
CA SER A 25 -25.42 16.84 -31.93
C SER A 25 -26.34 17.10 -30.74
N PHE A 26 -27.30 18.00 -30.93
CA PHE A 26 -28.55 18.07 -30.16
C PHE A 26 -29.67 18.47 -31.14
N GLU A 27 -30.46 17.49 -31.60
CA GLU A 27 -31.93 17.52 -31.76
C GLU A 27 -32.41 16.36 -32.66
N TYR A 28 -33.38 15.60 -32.13
CA TYR A 28 -34.08 14.40 -32.64
C TYR A 28 -35.11 14.76 -33.75
N PRO A 29 -35.68 13.83 -34.58
CA PRO A 29 -36.52 12.70 -34.10
C PRO A 29 -36.65 11.40 -34.94
N ASN A 30 -37.12 10.36 -34.25
CA ASN A 30 -37.92 9.20 -34.67
C ASN A 30 -37.67 8.53 -36.04
N SER A 31 -37.02 7.37 -36.02
CA SER A 31 -37.38 6.26 -36.92
C SER A 31 -37.26 4.91 -36.20
N LEU A 32 -38.40 4.26 -35.97
CA LEU A 32 -38.49 2.84 -35.63
C LEU A 32 -37.99 2.02 -36.83
N SER A 33 -36.97 1.19 -36.65
CA SER A 33 -36.53 0.21 -37.64
C SER A 33 -36.19 -1.11 -36.94
N GLN A 34 -36.79 -2.18 -37.45
CA GLN A 34 -36.81 -3.53 -36.91
C GLN A 34 -35.44 -4.23 -36.98
N SER A 35 -35.18 -5.09 -36.00
CA SER A 35 -33.98 -5.94 -35.91
C SER A 35 -33.94 -6.99 -37.02
N PRO A 36 -32.83 -7.15 -37.77
CA PRO A 36 -32.62 -8.35 -38.57
C PRO A 36 -32.08 -9.48 -37.68
N ASN A 37 -32.76 -10.63 -37.70
CA ASN A 37 -32.22 -11.89 -37.21
C ASN A 37 -30.97 -12.25 -38.04
N ALA A 38 -29.79 -12.14 -37.43
CA ALA A 38 -28.53 -12.61 -38.01
C ALA A 38 -28.02 -13.82 -37.22
N THR A 39 -27.99 -14.96 -37.91
CA THR A 39 -27.46 -16.24 -37.48
C THR A 39 -25.97 -16.10 -37.14
N PHE A 40 -25.57 -16.52 -35.94
CA PHE A 40 -24.17 -16.54 -35.52
C PHE A 40 -23.39 -17.64 -36.27
N HIS A 41 -22.49 -17.24 -37.16
CA HIS A 41 -21.33 -18.04 -37.53
C HIS A 41 -20.07 -17.27 -37.12
N SER A 42 -19.42 -17.73 -36.05
CA SER A 42 -18.14 -17.20 -35.59
C SER A 42 -17.03 -17.57 -36.59
N PRO A 43 -16.30 -16.61 -37.18
CA PRO A 43 -15.07 -16.93 -37.87
C PRO A 43 -14.01 -17.31 -36.84
N SER A 44 -13.23 -18.36 -37.10
CA SER A 44 -12.04 -18.71 -36.33
C SER A 44 -10.95 -17.66 -36.54
N GLN A 45 -10.97 -16.58 -35.77
CA GLN A 45 -9.87 -15.63 -35.70
C GLN A 45 -8.80 -16.17 -34.74
N HIS A 46 -7.68 -16.62 -35.30
CA HIS A 46 -6.41 -16.65 -34.57
C HIS A 46 -6.01 -15.20 -34.27
N PHE A 47 -6.35 -14.73 -33.06
CA PHE A 47 -5.72 -13.55 -32.48
C PHE A 47 -4.25 -13.90 -32.20
N GLN A 48 -3.35 -13.51 -33.10
CA GLN A 48 -1.95 -13.31 -32.71
C GLN A 48 -1.93 -12.16 -31.72
N ALA A 49 -1.65 -12.46 -30.45
CA ALA A 49 -1.34 -11.43 -29.46
C ALA A 49 -0.19 -10.56 -30.02
N PRO A 50 -0.28 -9.22 -29.96
CA PRO A 50 0.82 -8.37 -30.40
C PRO A 50 2.08 -8.77 -29.62
N GLN A 51 3.17 -9.06 -30.35
CA GLN A 51 4.47 -9.30 -29.73
C GLN A 51 4.83 -8.08 -28.89
N ARG A 52 4.84 -8.22 -27.56
CA ARG A 52 5.33 -7.17 -26.66
C ARG A 52 6.80 -6.96 -26.95
N ALA A 53 7.16 -5.77 -27.45
CA ALA A 53 8.56 -5.37 -27.60
C ALA A 53 9.29 -5.52 -26.24
N SER A 54 10.50 -6.06 -26.26
CA SER A 54 11.32 -6.22 -25.06
C SER A 54 11.65 -4.86 -24.44
N THR A 55 11.38 -4.70 -23.15
CA THR A 55 11.69 -3.50 -22.36
C THR A 55 13.19 -3.32 -22.21
N LYS A 56 13.68 -2.09 -22.41
CA LYS A 56 15.08 -1.69 -22.17
C LYS A 56 15.33 -1.58 -20.68
N GLN A 57 16.32 -2.30 -20.16
CA GLN A 57 16.80 -2.12 -18.78
C GLN A 57 17.69 -0.88 -18.76
N LEU A 58 17.23 0.19 -18.11
CA LEU A 58 17.98 1.45 -18.06
C LEU A 58 18.99 1.41 -16.92
N LYS A 59 20.16 2.00 -17.14
CA LYS A 59 21.20 2.13 -16.12
C LYS A 59 21.33 3.58 -15.68
N PRO A 60 21.45 3.86 -14.37
CA PRO A 60 21.75 5.20 -13.90
C PRO A 60 23.11 5.70 -14.42
N PHE A 61 23.15 6.93 -14.91
CA PHE A 61 24.40 7.64 -15.21
C PHE A 61 25.20 7.88 -13.93
N HIS A 62 26.53 7.70 -13.99
CA HIS A 62 27.47 7.97 -12.90
C HIS A 62 27.23 7.18 -11.60
N THR A 63 26.61 6.01 -11.66
CA THR A 63 26.44 5.13 -10.50
C THR A 63 27.28 3.87 -10.70
N GLU A 64 28.16 3.56 -9.75
CA GLU A 64 28.77 2.23 -9.63
C GLU A 64 27.68 1.16 -9.35
N ASP A 65 28.06 -0.11 -9.23
CA ASP A 65 27.11 -1.18 -8.91
C ASP A 65 26.17 -0.80 -7.75
N VAL A 66 24.86 -1.00 -7.95
CA VAL A 66 23.84 -0.65 -6.94
C VAL A 66 24.01 -1.53 -5.71
N LYS A 67 24.34 -0.92 -4.57
CA LYS A 67 24.45 -1.59 -3.28
C LYS A 67 23.12 -1.56 -2.56
N VAL A 68 22.69 -2.74 -2.12
CA VAL A 68 21.43 -2.97 -1.45
C VAL A 68 21.71 -3.57 -0.07
N LEU A 69 21.23 -2.91 0.98
CA LEU A 69 21.29 -3.42 2.35
C LEU A 69 19.89 -3.86 2.78
N LEU A 70 19.71 -5.13 3.11
CA LEU A 70 18.47 -5.66 3.69
C LEU A 70 18.71 -6.02 5.15
N LEU A 71 17.83 -5.57 6.04
CA LEU A 71 17.89 -5.83 7.47
C LEU A 71 16.71 -6.68 7.93
N GLU A 72 16.82 -7.27 9.13
CA GLU A 72 15.70 -7.97 9.79
C GLU A 72 15.16 -9.20 9.05
N ASN A 73 16.04 -9.90 8.32
CA ASN A 73 15.74 -11.15 7.63
C ASN A 73 14.60 -11.02 6.61
N VAL A 74 14.71 -10.06 5.68
CA VAL A 74 13.79 -9.95 4.54
C VAL A 74 13.68 -11.28 3.79
N ASN A 75 12.46 -11.67 3.43
CA ASN A 75 12.16 -12.95 2.78
C ASN A 75 13.05 -13.21 1.55
N THR A 76 13.49 -14.47 1.39
CA THR A 76 14.42 -14.88 0.34
C THR A 76 13.90 -14.61 -1.08
N THR A 77 12.58 -14.56 -1.28
CA THR A 77 11.96 -14.26 -2.58
C THR A 77 12.30 -12.84 -3.04
N GLY A 78 12.17 -11.85 -2.15
CA GLY A 78 12.58 -10.47 -2.44
C GLY A 78 14.08 -10.34 -2.70
N GLN A 79 14.89 -11.07 -1.92
CA GLN A 79 16.34 -11.12 -2.16
C GLN A 79 16.70 -11.68 -3.54
N LYS A 80 16.01 -12.73 -4.00
CA LYS A 80 16.22 -13.32 -5.33
C LYS A 80 15.89 -12.33 -6.45
N ILE A 81 14.78 -11.59 -6.33
CA ILE A 81 14.38 -10.56 -7.31
C ILE A 81 15.47 -9.49 -7.42
N LEU A 82 15.98 -9.00 -6.28
CA LEU A 82 17.02 -7.97 -6.24
C LEU A 82 18.36 -8.48 -6.79
N ARG A 83 18.78 -9.71 -6.41
CA ARG A 83 20.00 -10.33 -6.96
C ARG A 83 19.90 -10.55 -8.48
N ALA A 84 18.72 -10.89 -8.99
CA ALA A 84 18.50 -11.12 -10.42
C ALA A 84 18.70 -9.84 -11.26
N GLN A 85 18.65 -8.64 -10.66
CA GLN A 85 19.00 -7.39 -11.34
C GLN A 85 20.51 -7.12 -11.39
N GLY A 86 21.34 -7.94 -10.74
CA GLY A 86 22.79 -7.74 -10.65
C GLY A 86 23.21 -6.78 -9.53
N TYR A 87 22.34 -6.49 -8.57
CA TYR A 87 22.67 -5.62 -7.44
C TYR A 87 23.61 -6.30 -6.42
N GLN A 88 24.49 -5.52 -5.81
CA GLN A 88 25.34 -5.95 -4.70
C GLN A 88 24.52 -6.01 -3.42
N LEU A 89 23.98 -7.19 -3.11
CA LEU A 89 23.05 -7.40 -2.00
C LEU A 89 23.78 -7.89 -0.74
N GLU A 90 23.75 -7.09 0.32
CA GLU A 90 24.05 -7.51 1.69
C GLU A 90 22.74 -7.72 2.46
N ALA A 91 22.54 -8.90 3.06
CA ALA A 91 21.34 -9.21 3.84
C ALA A 91 21.72 -9.65 5.25
N LEU A 92 21.19 -8.94 6.25
CA LEU A 92 21.40 -9.19 7.67
C LEU A 92 20.11 -9.72 8.32
N THR A 93 20.27 -10.62 9.27
CA THR A 93 19.14 -11.28 9.95
C THR A 93 18.53 -10.41 11.06
N SER A 94 19.29 -9.50 11.63
CA SER A 94 18.86 -8.61 12.72
C SER A 94 18.71 -7.16 12.24
N SER A 95 18.06 -6.36 13.07
CA SER A 95 18.25 -4.90 13.05
C SER A 95 19.64 -4.55 13.55
N LEU A 96 20.08 -3.33 13.26
CA LEU A 96 21.37 -2.79 13.72
C LEU A 96 21.14 -1.71 14.78
N PRO A 97 22.04 -1.57 15.76
CA PRO A 97 22.12 -0.37 16.58
C PRO A 97 22.33 0.88 15.72
N GLU A 98 21.93 2.04 16.23
CA GLU A 98 21.97 3.30 15.47
C GLU A 98 23.36 3.64 14.93
N ASP A 99 24.41 3.51 15.75
CA ASP A 99 25.78 3.83 15.34
C ASP A 99 26.27 2.92 14.19
N GLU A 100 26.00 1.62 14.27
CA GLU A 100 26.36 0.66 13.21
C GLU A 100 25.55 0.89 11.94
N LEU A 101 24.27 1.25 12.08
CA LEU A 101 23.39 1.60 10.97
C LEU A 101 23.90 2.85 10.25
N ILE A 102 24.32 3.87 10.99
CA ILE A 102 24.92 5.10 10.44
C ILE A 102 26.18 4.79 9.63
N GLU A 103 27.03 3.88 10.10
CA GLU A 103 28.23 3.49 9.33
C GLU A 103 27.86 2.74 8.04
N LYS A 104 26.96 1.76 8.11
CA LYS A 104 26.58 0.96 6.93
C LYS A 104 25.79 1.74 5.88
N ILE A 105 24.94 2.69 6.28
CA ILE A 105 24.04 3.37 5.34
C ILE A 105 24.74 4.39 4.43
N LYS A 106 25.98 4.81 4.75
CA LYS A 106 26.74 5.83 3.98
C LYS A 106 26.92 5.47 2.50
N ASP A 107 27.17 4.19 2.23
CA ASP A 107 27.54 3.71 0.89
C ASP A 107 26.42 2.95 0.17
N VAL A 108 25.21 2.97 0.72
CA VAL A 108 24.07 2.18 0.22
C VAL A 108 23.12 3.05 -0.60
N GLN A 109 22.68 2.55 -1.76
CA GLN A 109 21.67 3.22 -2.60
C GLN A 109 20.25 2.76 -2.27
N VAL A 110 20.09 1.52 -1.82
CA VAL A 110 18.79 0.91 -1.52
C VAL A 110 18.85 0.26 -0.14
N ILE A 111 17.96 0.64 0.76
CA ILE A 111 17.82 -0.05 2.05
C ILE A 111 16.44 -0.70 2.17
N GLY A 112 16.41 -1.95 2.63
CA GLY A 112 15.20 -2.68 2.96
C GLY A 112 15.16 -2.98 4.46
N ILE A 113 14.07 -2.61 5.12
CA ILE A 113 13.89 -2.79 6.56
C ILE A 113 12.55 -3.44 6.87
N ARG A 114 12.34 -3.84 8.13
CA ARG A 114 11.02 -4.23 8.66
C ARG A 114 10.65 -3.28 9.79
N SER A 115 10.07 -3.78 10.88
CA SER A 115 9.46 -2.96 11.93
C SER A 115 10.42 -2.45 13.01
N LYS A 116 11.62 -3.04 13.17
CA LYS A 116 12.53 -2.71 14.28
C LYS A 116 13.51 -1.60 13.93
N THR A 117 14.04 -1.60 12.71
CA THR A 117 15.03 -0.60 12.30
C THR A 117 14.40 0.80 12.23
N GLN A 118 14.99 1.77 12.94
CA GLN A 118 14.53 3.16 12.95
C GLN A 118 15.37 4.00 11.97
N LEU A 119 14.74 4.51 10.91
CA LEU A 119 15.33 5.44 9.95
C LEU A 119 14.88 6.87 10.26
N SER A 120 15.39 7.41 11.37
CA SER A 120 15.17 8.80 11.77
C SER A 120 15.93 9.78 10.87
N ALA A 121 15.57 11.07 10.92
CA ALA A 121 16.36 12.13 10.29
C ALA A 121 17.85 12.10 10.70
N ASN A 122 18.15 11.67 11.94
CA ASN A 122 19.53 11.55 12.42
C ASN A 122 20.32 10.48 11.66
N VAL A 123 19.70 9.35 11.34
CA VAL A 123 20.32 8.29 10.54
C VAL A 123 20.39 8.70 9.07
N LEU A 124 19.28 9.19 8.51
CA LEU A 124 19.16 9.51 7.09
C LEU A 124 20.11 10.62 6.63
N LYS A 125 20.51 11.55 7.50
CA LYS A 125 21.50 12.61 7.17
C LYS A 125 22.87 12.05 6.77
N HIS A 126 23.20 10.83 7.20
CA HIS A 126 24.46 10.16 6.86
C HIS A 126 24.36 9.34 5.56
N ALA A 127 23.15 9.10 5.07
CA ALA A 127 22.85 8.26 3.91
C ALA A 127 23.00 9.02 2.58
N LYS A 128 24.22 9.46 2.25
CA LYS A 128 24.50 10.35 1.10
C LYS A 128 24.08 9.78 -0.26
N ASN A 129 24.17 8.46 -0.42
CA ASN A 129 23.90 7.77 -1.67
C ASN A 129 22.51 7.15 -1.75
N LEU A 130 21.74 7.17 -0.64
CA LEU A 130 20.47 6.48 -0.54
C LEU A 130 19.42 7.13 -1.44
N ILE A 131 18.83 6.36 -2.35
CA ILE A 131 17.80 6.83 -3.29
C ILE A 131 16.42 6.28 -2.98
N VAL A 132 16.33 5.15 -2.28
CA VAL A 132 15.05 4.50 -1.98
C VAL A 132 15.12 3.62 -0.73
N ILE A 133 14.01 3.58 0.00
CA ILE A 133 13.76 2.74 1.17
C ILE A 133 12.60 1.79 0.85
N GLY A 134 12.78 0.51 1.12
CA GLY A 134 11.72 -0.49 1.09
C GLY A 134 11.34 -0.92 2.50
N CYS A 135 10.16 -0.57 2.95
CA CYS A 135 9.56 -1.12 4.16
C CYS A 135 8.94 -2.47 3.80
N PHE A 136 9.62 -3.58 4.12
CA PHE A 136 9.11 -4.95 3.96
C PHE A 136 8.12 -5.29 5.08
N CYS A 137 7.14 -4.41 5.25
CA CYS A 137 6.02 -4.48 6.18
C CYS A 137 4.91 -3.51 5.71
N ILE A 138 3.77 -3.56 6.39
CA ILE A 138 2.63 -2.71 6.08
C ILE A 138 2.87 -1.28 6.58
N GLY A 139 3.26 -1.14 7.85
CA GLY A 139 3.52 0.16 8.48
C GLY A 139 4.84 0.79 8.06
N THR A 140 4.91 2.12 8.17
CA THR A 140 6.11 2.91 7.85
C THR A 140 6.49 3.90 8.96
N ASN A 141 5.96 3.70 10.17
CA ASN A 141 6.15 4.59 11.32
C ASN A 141 7.61 4.74 11.75
N GLN A 142 8.42 3.72 11.46
CA GLN A 142 9.84 3.63 11.73
C GLN A 142 10.72 4.43 10.76
N VAL A 143 10.13 5.13 9.78
CA VAL A 143 10.84 5.94 8.78
C VAL A 143 10.36 7.39 8.86
N ASP A 144 11.30 8.33 8.94
CA ASP A 144 10.98 9.75 8.79
C ASP A 144 10.67 10.08 7.32
N LEU A 145 9.39 9.89 6.95
CA LEU A 145 8.90 10.06 5.58
C LEU A 145 9.13 11.48 5.04
N LYS A 146 9.01 12.48 5.92
CA LYS A 146 9.18 13.89 5.56
C LYS A 146 10.63 14.18 5.23
N TYR A 147 11.55 13.82 6.13
CA TYR A 147 12.98 13.98 5.88
C TYR A 147 13.42 13.22 4.63
N ALA A 148 12.92 12.00 4.44
CA ALA A 148 13.20 11.20 3.24
C ALA A 148 12.74 11.93 1.96
N ALA A 149 11.52 12.47 1.92
CA ALA A 149 10.99 13.19 0.76
C ALA A 149 11.79 14.46 0.45
N GLU A 150 12.11 15.27 1.48
CA GLU A 150 12.89 16.50 1.33
C GLU A 150 14.30 16.27 0.80
N ASN A 151 14.85 15.06 0.97
CA ASN A 151 16.15 14.64 0.44
C ASN A 151 16.03 13.76 -0.83
N GLY A 152 14.85 13.66 -1.43
CA GLY A 152 14.62 12.91 -2.67
C GLY A 152 14.80 11.40 -2.51
N ILE A 153 14.50 10.87 -1.32
CA ILE A 153 14.53 9.45 -0.98
C ILE A 153 13.10 8.92 -1.00
N CYS A 154 12.83 8.03 -1.95
CA CYS A 154 11.50 7.44 -2.11
C CYS A 154 11.29 6.30 -1.09
N VAL A 155 10.09 6.14 -0.55
CA VAL A 155 9.75 5.08 0.40
C VAL A 155 8.60 4.25 -0.17
N PHE A 156 8.77 2.93 -0.21
CA PHE A 156 7.74 1.97 -0.62
C PHE A 156 7.40 1.03 0.54
N ASN A 157 6.16 0.57 0.61
CA ASN A 157 5.70 -0.45 1.54
C ASN A 157 4.90 -1.53 0.81
N SER A 158 4.26 -2.43 1.55
CA SER A 158 3.38 -3.47 1.01
C SER A 158 2.04 -3.44 1.75
N PRO A 159 1.12 -2.55 1.36
CA PRO A 159 -0.08 -2.26 2.14
C PRO A 159 -1.14 -3.36 2.10
N PHE A 160 -1.12 -4.24 1.09
CA PHE A 160 -2.22 -5.19 0.82
C PHE A 160 -1.83 -6.67 0.91
N SER A 161 -0.53 -7.00 0.96
CA SER A 161 -0.06 -8.40 0.88
C SER A 161 -0.48 -9.29 2.06
N ASN A 162 -0.96 -8.72 3.16
CA ASN A 162 -1.45 -9.47 4.32
C ASN A 162 -2.98 -9.68 4.33
N SER A 163 -3.72 -9.18 3.34
CA SER A 163 -5.19 -9.14 3.37
C SER A 163 -5.81 -10.53 3.59
N ARG A 164 -5.23 -11.54 2.92
CA ARG A 164 -5.69 -12.93 3.03
C ARG A 164 -5.49 -13.49 4.43
N SER A 165 -4.31 -13.26 5.02
CA SER A 165 -3.97 -13.79 6.35
C SER A 165 -4.88 -13.20 7.43
N VAL A 166 -5.18 -11.91 7.37
CA VAL A 166 -6.10 -11.27 8.31
C VAL A 166 -7.51 -11.85 8.15
N ALA A 167 -7.99 -11.99 6.91
CA ALA A 167 -9.31 -12.56 6.65
C ALA A 167 -9.45 -14.01 7.16
N GLU A 168 -8.42 -14.85 6.99
CA GLU A 168 -8.41 -16.21 7.52
C GLU A 168 -8.39 -16.25 9.06
N LEU A 169 -7.58 -15.37 9.69
CA LEU A 169 -7.55 -15.25 11.15
C LEU A 169 -8.94 -14.88 11.70
N MET A 170 -9.61 -13.88 11.12
CA MET A 170 -10.94 -13.45 11.56
C MET A 170 -11.97 -14.58 11.47
N ILE A 171 -11.95 -15.40 10.41
CA ILE A 171 -12.84 -16.57 10.32
C ILE A 171 -12.55 -17.59 11.42
N GLY A 172 -11.27 -17.87 11.67
CA GLY A 172 -10.84 -18.75 12.76
C GLY A 172 -11.33 -18.26 14.12
N GLU A 173 -11.17 -16.96 14.38
CA GLU A 173 -11.61 -16.30 15.62
C GLU A 173 -13.13 -16.26 15.77
N ILE A 174 -13.88 -16.00 14.69
CA ILE A 174 -15.36 -16.07 14.70
C ILE A 174 -15.82 -17.46 15.16
N ILE A 175 -15.25 -18.52 14.58
CA ILE A 175 -15.58 -19.91 14.95
C ILE A 175 -15.15 -20.20 16.40
N ALA A 176 -13.96 -19.72 16.79
CA ALA A 176 -13.42 -19.91 18.13
C ALA A 176 -14.27 -19.26 19.22
N LEU A 177 -14.70 -18.02 19.01
CA LEU A 177 -15.60 -17.29 19.89
C LEU A 177 -16.98 -17.93 19.94
N ALA A 178 -17.54 -18.29 18.78
CA ALA A 178 -18.86 -18.93 18.70
C ALA A 178 -18.91 -20.27 19.46
N ARG A 179 -17.79 -20.99 19.52
CA ARG A 179 -17.69 -22.32 20.13
C ARG A 179 -16.98 -22.33 21.48
N GLN A 180 -16.43 -21.20 21.90
CA GLN A 180 -15.64 -21.02 23.12
C GLN A 180 -14.49 -22.03 23.26
N PHE A 181 -14.02 -22.62 22.16
CA PHE A 181 -13.09 -23.75 22.23
C PHE A 181 -11.69 -23.38 22.77
N PRO A 182 -11.16 -22.14 22.64
CA PRO A 182 -9.89 -21.80 23.27
C PRO A 182 -9.93 -21.96 24.79
N GLU A 183 -11.02 -21.52 25.43
CA GLU A 183 -11.21 -21.69 26.88
C GLU A 183 -11.36 -23.17 27.26
N ARG A 184 -12.15 -23.94 26.49
CA ARG A 184 -12.31 -25.40 26.71
C ARG A 184 -10.99 -26.16 26.56
N SER A 185 -10.15 -25.73 25.62
CA SER A 185 -8.80 -26.30 25.43
C SER A 185 -7.93 -26.01 26.66
N MET A 186 -7.91 -24.76 27.14
CA MET A 186 -7.15 -24.37 28.33
C MET A 186 -7.63 -25.09 29.61
N GLU A 187 -8.93 -25.33 29.75
CA GLU A 187 -9.50 -26.14 30.83
C GLU A 187 -8.95 -27.58 30.77
N LEU A 188 -8.95 -28.22 29.61
CA LEU A 188 -8.42 -29.59 29.44
C LEU A 188 -6.92 -29.68 29.70
N HIS A 189 -6.12 -28.69 29.26
CA HIS A 189 -4.70 -28.60 29.59
C HIS A 189 -4.44 -28.49 31.09
N ARG A 190 -5.43 -28.02 31.88
CA ARG A 190 -5.39 -27.96 33.35
C ARG A 190 -6.05 -29.16 34.02
N GLY A 191 -6.45 -30.18 33.26
CA GLY A 191 -7.12 -31.38 33.76
C GLY A 191 -8.61 -31.20 34.08
N VAL A 192 -9.23 -30.10 33.65
CA VAL A 192 -10.65 -29.81 33.87
C VAL A 192 -11.46 -30.25 32.65
N TRP A 193 -12.42 -31.17 32.86
CA TRP A 193 -13.34 -31.61 31.83
C TRP A 193 -14.68 -30.86 31.93
N ASN A 194 -14.94 -29.95 30.99
CA ASN A 194 -16.14 -29.10 30.99
C ASN A 194 -16.93 -29.22 29.68
N LYS A 195 -17.80 -30.23 29.60
CA LYS A 195 -18.62 -30.50 28.42
C LYS A 195 -19.97 -29.79 28.53
N VAL A 196 -20.09 -28.63 27.86
CA VAL A 196 -21.31 -27.80 27.85
C VAL A 196 -21.64 -27.33 26.43
N SER A 197 -22.93 -27.12 26.15
CA SER A 197 -23.43 -26.53 24.90
C SER A 197 -23.99 -25.12 25.08
N THR A 198 -24.26 -24.70 26.33
CA THR A 198 -24.80 -23.38 26.64
C THR A 198 -23.87 -22.29 26.13
N GLY A 199 -24.40 -21.33 25.37
CA GLY A 199 -23.63 -20.22 24.81
C GLY A 199 -22.71 -20.61 23.64
N CYS A 200 -22.84 -21.82 23.08
CA CYS A 200 -22.10 -22.28 21.91
C CYS A 200 -23.01 -22.31 20.67
N TRP A 201 -22.52 -21.81 19.53
CA TRP A 201 -23.32 -21.61 18.33
C TRP A 201 -22.64 -22.14 17.07
N GLU A 202 -23.45 -22.57 16.10
CA GLU A 202 -23.02 -22.63 14.70
C GLU A 202 -22.98 -21.21 14.13
N VAL A 203 -21.95 -20.93 13.33
CA VAL A 203 -21.79 -19.65 12.60
C VAL A 203 -22.74 -19.57 11.39
N ARG A 204 -23.17 -20.70 10.84
CA ARG A 204 -24.15 -20.75 9.75
C ARG A 204 -25.45 -20.07 10.17
N GLY A 205 -25.97 -19.22 9.28
CA GLY A 205 -27.17 -18.42 9.49
C GLY A 205 -27.01 -17.28 10.49
N LYS A 206 -25.78 -16.99 10.95
CA LYS A 206 -25.48 -15.77 11.72
C LYS A 206 -25.12 -14.63 10.78
N THR A 207 -25.33 -13.41 11.25
CA THR A 207 -25.00 -12.20 10.50
C THR A 207 -23.62 -11.67 10.91
N LEU A 208 -22.71 -11.56 9.94
CA LEU A 208 -21.43 -10.86 10.08
C LEU A 208 -21.60 -9.42 9.58
N GLY A 209 -21.37 -8.46 10.46
CA GLY A 209 -21.26 -7.04 10.16
C GLY A 209 -19.81 -6.62 9.97
N ILE A 210 -19.48 -6.13 8.79
CA ILE A 210 -18.13 -5.66 8.45
C ILE A 210 -18.11 -4.13 8.43
N VAL A 211 -17.29 -3.51 9.29
CA VAL A 211 -17.05 -2.06 9.29
C VAL A 211 -15.75 -1.78 8.52
N GLY A 212 -15.87 -1.16 7.34
CA GLY A 212 -14.80 -0.99 6.37
C GLY A 212 -14.75 -2.14 5.36
N TYR A 213 -15.21 -1.88 4.13
CA TYR A 213 -15.34 -2.89 3.07
C TYR A 213 -14.23 -2.79 2.01
N GLY A 214 -13.00 -2.56 2.48
CA GLY A 214 -11.79 -2.53 1.64
C GLY A 214 -11.22 -3.92 1.31
N HIS A 215 -9.91 -4.00 1.14
CA HIS A 215 -9.20 -5.24 0.75
C HIS A 215 -9.48 -6.42 1.70
N VAL A 216 -9.36 -6.21 3.01
CA VAL A 216 -9.60 -7.27 4.01
C VAL A 216 -11.09 -7.59 4.13
N GLY A 217 -11.94 -6.57 4.32
CA GLY A 217 -13.36 -6.76 4.56
C GLY A 217 -14.08 -7.45 3.40
N SER A 218 -13.73 -7.09 2.17
CA SER A 218 -14.28 -7.74 0.98
C SER A 218 -13.84 -9.21 0.90
N GLN A 219 -12.55 -9.52 1.12
CA GLN A 219 -12.07 -10.91 1.11
C GLN A 219 -12.67 -11.77 2.23
N LEU A 220 -12.85 -11.18 3.42
CA LEU A 220 -13.52 -11.81 4.55
C LEU A 220 -14.98 -12.13 4.23
N SER A 221 -15.69 -11.24 3.54
CA SER A 221 -17.10 -11.49 3.18
C SER A 221 -17.29 -12.76 2.35
N VAL A 222 -16.41 -13.01 1.38
CA VAL A 222 -16.46 -14.23 0.55
C VAL A 222 -16.24 -15.49 1.40
N LEU A 223 -15.32 -15.44 2.36
CA LEU A 223 -15.08 -16.55 3.27
C LEU A 223 -16.27 -16.78 4.21
N ALA A 224 -16.84 -15.73 4.78
CA ALA A 224 -17.99 -15.82 5.67
C ALA A 224 -19.23 -16.38 4.95
N GLU A 225 -19.50 -15.92 3.73
CA GLU A 225 -20.58 -16.46 2.89
C GLU A 225 -20.37 -17.95 2.57
N SER A 226 -19.12 -18.37 2.30
CA SER A 226 -18.81 -19.78 2.06
C SER A 226 -19.09 -20.68 3.28
N MET A 227 -19.11 -20.09 4.48
CA MET A 227 -19.48 -20.74 5.75
C MET A 227 -20.98 -20.64 6.05
N GLY A 228 -21.76 -20.06 5.15
CA GLY A 228 -23.22 -19.87 5.28
C GLY A 228 -23.62 -18.75 6.22
N MET A 229 -22.76 -17.75 6.46
CA MET A 229 -23.12 -16.53 7.17
C MET A 229 -23.81 -15.54 6.22
N GLU A 230 -24.70 -14.71 6.77
CA GLU A 230 -25.18 -13.52 6.06
C GLU A 230 -24.18 -12.38 6.29
N VAL A 231 -23.82 -11.63 5.24
CA VAL A 231 -22.84 -10.55 5.36
C VAL A 231 -23.48 -9.19 5.10
N LEU A 232 -23.39 -8.32 6.10
CA LEU A 232 -23.69 -6.90 6.00
C LEU A 232 -22.39 -6.11 6.10
N TYR A 233 -22.29 -4.98 5.42
CA TYR A 233 -21.15 -4.09 5.58
C TYR A 233 -21.55 -2.63 5.63
N TYR A 234 -20.76 -1.85 6.36
CA TYR A 234 -20.85 -0.39 6.39
C TYR A 234 -19.50 0.16 5.96
N ASP A 235 -19.56 1.10 5.01
CA ASP A 235 -18.43 1.89 4.55
C ASP A 235 -18.91 3.31 4.27
N VAL A 236 -18.04 4.30 4.46
CA VAL A 236 -18.34 5.70 4.18
C VAL A 236 -18.47 5.98 2.69
N VAL A 237 -17.90 5.10 1.86
CA VAL A 237 -18.04 5.11 0.40
C VAL A 237 -19.07 4.08 -0.03
N ASN A 238 -19.85 4.40 -1.05
CA ASN A 238 -20.72 3.42 -1.69
C ASN A 238 -19.86 2.43 -2.50
N LEU A 239 -19.82 1.17 -2.08
CA LEU A 239 -19.00 0.12 -2.66
C LEU A 239 -19.88 -1.01 -3.17
N MET A 240 -19.47 -1.65 -4.26
CA MET A 240 -20.18 -2.81 -4.78
C MET A 240 -19.90 -4.04 -3.90
N GLY A 241 -20.96 -4.65 -3.39
CA GLY A 241 -20.86 -5.89 -2.61
C GLY A 241 -20.38 -7.05 -3.46
N MET A 242 -19.56 -7.93 -2.88
CA MET A 242 -19.22 -9.22 -3.47
C MET A 242 -20.19 -10.30 -3.03
N GLY A 243 -20.61 -11.16 -3.97
CA GLY A 243 -21.51 -12.26 -3.68
C GLY A 243 -22.89 -11.77 -3.27
N THR A 244 -23.33 -12.16 -2.07
CA THR A 244 -24.63 -11.78 -1.49
C THR A 244 -24.53 -10.66 -0.46
N SER A 245 -23.34 -10.09 -0.26
CA SER A 245 -23.09 -9.08 0.77
C SER A 245 -23.82 -7.79 0.46
N LYS A 246 -24.32 -7.13 1.51
CA LYS A 246 -25.15 -5.92 1.37
C LYS A 246 -24.60 -4.77 2.15
N GLN A 247 -24.45 -3.62 1.49
CA GLN A 247 -24.17 -2.37 2.18
C GLN A 247 -25.40 -1.93 2.98
N VAL A 248 -25.19 -1.52 4.21
CA VAL A 248 -26.19 -0.83 5.03
C VAL A 248 -25.84 0.66 5.12
N PRO A 249 -26.84 1.55 5.20
CA PRO A 249 -26.62 2.99 5.05
C PRO A 249 -25.95 3.63 6.27
N THR A 250 -26.06 3.03 7.46
CA THR A 250 -25.48 3.56 8.69
C THR A 250 -24.76 2.49 9.50
N LEU A 251 -23.77 2.91 10.30
CA LEU A 251 -23.10 2.03 11.25
C LEU A 251 -24.09 1.46 12.28
N ASP A 252 -25.04 2.26 12.74
CA ASP A 252 -26.05 1.84 13.72
C ASP A 252 -26.95 0.71 13.18
N ASP A 253 -27.34 0.79 11.90
CA ASP A 253 -28.08 -0.30 11.24
C ASP A 253 -27.28 -1.60 11.19
N LEU A 254 -25.96 -1.52 10.96
CA LEU A 254 -25.07 -2.67 10.98
C LEU A 254 -25.01 -3.29 12.37
N LEU A 255 -24.74 -2.48 13.40
CA LEU A 255 -24.55 -2.94 14.78
C LEU A 255 -25.81 -3.64 15.32
N LYS A 256 -27.00 -3.11 15.01
CA LYS A 256 -28.28 -3.70 15.43
C LYS A 256 -28.59 -5.04 14.75
N GLN A 257 -28.04 -5.28 13.57
CA GLN A 257 -28.35 -6.47 12.75
C GLN A 257 -27.30 -7.58 12.85
N SER A 258 -26.14 -7.29 13.43
CA SER A 258 -24.99 -8.21 13.39
C SER A 258 -24.87 -9.04 14.67
N ASP A 259 -24.58 -10.33 14.51
CA ASP A 259 -24.20 -11.21 15.61
C ASP A 259 -22.69 -11.12 15.88
N PHE A 260 -21.90 -10.95 14.82
CA PHE A 260 -20.46 -10.68 14.86
C PHE A 260 -20.18 -9.35 14.16
N VAL A 261 -19.40 -8.48 14.78
CA VAL A 261 -18.93 -7.23 14.18
C VAL A 261 -17.42 -7.29 14.06
N THR A 262 -16.90 -7.02 12.87
CA THR A 262 -15.45 -6.98 12.60
C THR A 262 -15.04 -5.62 12.02
N LEU A 263 -13.88 -5.13 12.44
CA LEU A 263 -13.37 -3.80 12.10
C LEU A 263 -12.19 -3.91 11.14
N HIS A 264 -12.27 -3.21 10.00
CA HIS A 264 -11.26 -3.16 8.94
C HIS A 264 -11.10 -1.74 8.39
N VAL A 265 -10.89 -0.78 9.29
CA VAL A 265 -10.76 0.66 9.00
C VAL A 265 -9.31 1.15 9.16
N PRO A 266 -8.92 2.24 8.48
CA PRO A 266 -7.62 2.88 8.71
C PRO A 266 -7.55 3.56 10.08
N GLU A 267 -6.38 4.06 10.45
CA GLU A 267 -6.20 4.90 11.64
C GLU A 267 -6.22 6.36 11.23
N ILE A 268 -7.38 6.98 11.38
CA ILE A 268 -7.65 8.40 11.14
C ILE A 268 -8.51 8.96 12.29
N GLU A 269 -8.60 10.27 12.40
CA GLU A 269 -9.33 10.94 13.49
C GLU A 269 -10.79 10.49 13.54
N GLU A 270 -11.43 10.28 12.38
CA GLU A 270 -12.82 9.85 12.25
C GLU A 270 -13.08 8.41 12.72
N THR A 271 -12.03 7.58 12.78
CA THR A 271 -12.12 6.16 13.17
C THR A 271 -11.66 5.92 14.62
N ARG A 272 -11.07 6.93 15.25
CA ARG A 272 -10.55 6.83 16.60
C ARG A 272 -11.71 6.70 17.59
N ASP A 273 -11.64 5.68 18.44
CA ASP A 273 -12.65 5.34 19.44
C ASP A 273 -14.09 5.27 18.87
N MET A 274 -14.21 4.95 17.57
CA MET A 274 -15.51 4.93 16.88
C MET A 274 -16.43 3.84 17.42
N ILE A 275 -15.87 2.78 18.02
CA ILE A 275 -16.60 1.78 18.78
C ILE A 275 -16.36 2.03 20.27
N SER A 276 -17.29 2.76 20.89
CA SER A 276 -17.29 3.07 22.32
C SER A 276 -18.62 2.70 22.96
N ALA A 277 -18.88 3.15 24.20
CA ALA A 277 -20.07 2.77 24.97
C ALA A 277 -21.41 2.89 24.19
N PRO A 278 -21.70 3.95 23.42
CA PRO A 278 -22.93 4.05 22.64
C PRO A 278 -23.05 2.97 21.56
N GLN A 279 -21.94 2.63 20.88
CA GLN A 279 -21.92 1.59 19.85
C GLN A 279 -22.07 0.21 20.46
N PHE A 280 -21.44 -0.05 21.60
CA PHE A 280 -21.68 -1.30 22.35
C PHE A 280 -23.15 -1.44 22.75
N GLU A 281 -23.80 -0.36 23.17
CA GLU A 281 -25.24 -0.37 23.47
C GLU A 281 -26.12 -0.59 22.24
N ALA A 282 -25.72 -0.11 21.06
CA ALA A 282 -26.42 -0.36 19.80
C ALA A 282 -26.30 -1.82 19.31
N MET A 283 -25.21 -2.52 19.67
CA MET A 283 -25.02 -3.92 19.31
C MET A 283 -26.10 -4.84 19.92
N ARG A 284 -26.36 -5.98 19.27
CA ARG A 284 -27.24 -7.02 19.83
C ARG A 284 -26.71 -7.50 21.17
N LYS A 285 -27.60 -7.81 22.11
CA LYS A 285 -27.22 -8.44 23.37
C LYS A 285 -26.65 -9.83 23.09
N GLY A 286 -25.42 -10.07 23.54
CA GLY A 286 -24.68 -11.30 23.27
C GLY A 286 -23.95 -11.32 21.92
N ALA A 287 -23.76 -10.16 21.28
CA ALA A 287 -22.94 -10.04 20.08
C ALA A 287 -21.44 -10.21 20.38
N TYR A 288 -20.65 -10.38 19.32
CA TYR A 288 -19.20 -10.51 19.37
C TYR A 288 -18.52 -9.37 18.62
N LEU A 289 -17.36 -8.91 19.11
CA LEU A 289 -16.54 -7.90 18.44
C LEU A 289 -15.17 -8.47 18.05
N LEU A 290 -14.70 -8.19 16.84
CA LEU A 290 -13.37 -8.54 16.37
C LEU A 290 -12.64 -7.29 15.88
N ASN A 291 -11.38 -7.13 16.28
CA ASN A 291 -10.53 -6.05 15.78
C ASN A 291 -9.10 -6.54 15.50
N ALA A 292 -8.77 -6.64 14.21
CA ALA A 292 -7.41 -6.79 13.70
C ALA A 292 -7.05 -5.67 12.70
N SER A 293 -7.66 -4.49 12.90
CA SER A 293 -7.38 -3.31 12.09
C SER A 293 -6.37 -2.39 12.76
N ARG A 294 -6.84 -1.54 13.68
CA ARG A 294 -6.03 -0.55 14.39
C ARG A 294 -6.42 -0.50 15.87
N GLY A 295 -5.41 -0.35 16.73
CA GLY A 295 -5.58 -0.41 18.18
C GLY A 295 -6.37 0.76 18.79
N SER A 296 -6.47 1.88 18.05
CA SER A 296 -7.17 3.10 18.44
C SER A 296 -8.64 3.14 18.04
N VAL A 297 -9.19 2.09 17.41
CA VAL A 297 -10.57 2.10 16.86
C VAL A 297 -11.61 1.76 17.93
N VAL A 298 -11.21 1.03 18.98
CA VAL A 298 -12.09 0.53 20.03
C VAL A 298 -11.68 1.11 21.38
N ASP A 299 -12.64 1.70 22.08
CA ASP A 299 -12.49 2.06 23.49
C ASP A 299 -12.49 0.76 24.34
N LEU A 300 -11.29 0.28 24.69
CA LEU A 300 -11.11 -0.97 25.42
C LEU A 300 -11.69 -0.94 26.85
N PRO A 301 -11.58 0.15 27.63
CA PRO A 301 -12.35 0.31 28.86
C PRO A 301 -13.87 0.10 28.67
N ALA A 302 -14.46 0.68 27.62
CA ALA A 302 -15.88 0.46 27.32
C ALA A 302 -16.18 -0.99 26.93
N LEU A 303 -15.30 -1.64 26.16
CA LEU A 303 -15.41 -3.07 25.83
C LEU A 303 -15.41 -3.95 27.09
N ILE A 304 -14.50 -3.69 28.03
CA ILE A 304 -14.41 -4.43 29.30
C ILE A 304 -15.72 -4.30 30.07
N ALA A 305 -16.29 -3.09 30.16
CA ALA A 305 -17.57 -2.86 30.80
C ALA A 305 -18.72 -3.62 30.11
N ALA A 306 -18.76 -3.58 28.76
CA ALA A 306 -19.76 -4.26 27.96
C ALA A 306 -19.68 -5.80 28.04
N MET A 307 -18.47 -6.35 28.17
CA MET A 307 -18.28 -7.79 28.40
C MET A 307 -18.67 -8.19 29.82
N LYS A 308 -18.30 -7.40 30.84
CA LYS A 308 -18.72 -7.66 32.23
C LYS A 308 -20.24 -7.59 32.42
N SER A 309 -20.94 -6.74 31.68
CA SER A 309 -22.41 -6.67 31.70
C SER A 309 -23.10 -7.78 30.90
N GLY A 310 -22.35 -8.55 30.09
CA GLY A 310 -22.88 -9.56 29.18
C GLY A 310 -23.57 -8.97 27.94
N LYS A 311 -23.38 -7.67 27.67
CA LYS A 311 -23.82 -7.05 26.42
C LYS A 311 -23.04 -7.64 25.24
N ILE A 312 -21.73 -7.81 25.41
CA ILE A 312 -20.83 -8.48 24.46
C ILE A 312 -20.47 -9.86 25.03
N ALA A 313 -20.74 -10.92 24.27
CA ALA A 313 -20.53 -12.30 24.71
C ALA A 313 -19.07 -12.75 24.58
N GLY A 314 -18.28 -12.08 23.74
CA GLY A 314 -16.87 -12.38 23.52
C GLY A 314 -16.25 -11.41 22.53
N ALA A 315 -14.92 -11.36 22.50
CA ALA A 315 -14.19 -10.53 21.55
C ALA A 315 -12.87 -11.17 21.11
N ALA A 316 -12.36 -10.76 19.95
CA ALA A 316 -11.01 -11.09 19.50
C ALA A 316 -10.26 -9.79 19.15
N LEU A 317 -9.07 -9.61 19.72
CA LEU A 317 -8.26 -8.41 19.57
C LEU A 317 -6.84 -8.81 19.15
N ASP A 318 -6.40 -8.32 18.01
CA ASP A 318 -5.03 -8.49 17.53
C ASP A 318 -4.18 -7.22 17.74
N VAL A 319 -4.82 -6.06 17.91
CA VAL A 319 -4.18 -4.74 17.96
C VAL A 319 -4.61 -3.95 19.20
N TYR A 320 -3.72 -3.11 19.72
CA TYR A 320 -3.92 -2.39 20.99
C TYR A 320 -3.46 -0.92 20.91
N PRO A 321 -3.99 -0.01 21.74
CA PRO A 321 -3.58 1.40 21.74
C PRO A 321 -2.08 1.60 21.93
N ASN A 322 -1.48 0.88 22.89
CA ASN A 322 -0.04 0.77 23.07
C ASN A 322 0.38 -0.70 23.04
N GLU A 323 1.44 -1.00 22.30
CA GLU A 323 1.95 -2.36 22.10
C GLU A 323 3.39 -2.49 22.61
N PRO A 324 3.81 -3.68 23.10
CA PRO A 324 5.19 -3.90 23.53
C PRO A 324 6.17 -3.70 22.36
N GLY A 325 7.27 -2.99 22.59
CA GLY A 325 8.30 -2.75 21.55
C GLY A 325 9.12 -3.99 21.16
N SER A 326 9.01 -5.10 21.89
CA SER A 326 9.71 -6.36 21.58
C SER A 326 9.00 -7.57 22.20
N ASN A 327 9.37 -8.77 21.71
CA ASN A 327 8.87 -10.02 22.24
C ASN A 327 9.36 -10.24 23.69
N GLY A 328 8.45 -10.68 24.56
CA GLY A 328 8.77 -10.98 25.95
C GLY A 328 7.65 -10.53 26.89
N PRO A 329 7.91 -10.52 28.21
CA PRO A 329 6.98 -9.96 29.17
C PRO A 329 6.89 -8.44 28.99
N GLY A 330 5.78 -7.95 28.46
CA GLY A 330 5.55 -6.51 28.28
C GLY A 330 4.08 -6.08 28.17
N PHE A 331 3.14 -7.02 28.07
CA PHE A 331 1.71 -6.72 27.99
C PHE A 331 1.10 -6.68 29.41
N ASN A 332 1.23 -5.54 30.08
CA ASN A 332 0.84 -5.30 31.48
C ASN A 332 0.24 -3.88 31.70
N ASN A 333 -0.10 -3.55 32.95
CA ASN A 333 -0.73 -2.27 33.29
C ASN A 333 0.18 -1.03 33.13
N ASP A 334 1.50 -1.20 33.04
CA ASP A 334 2.42 -0.09 32.74
C ASP A 334 2.27 0.36 31.29
N LEU A 335 1.92 -0.56 30.39
CA LEU A 335 1.72 -0.28 28.96
C LEU A 335 0.31 0.26 28.68
N ASN A 336 -0.72 -0.38 29.23
CA ASN A 336 -2.09 0.16 29.20
C ASN A 336 -2.77 -0.13 30.54
N ASN A 337 -3.36 0.89 31.17
CA ASN A 337 -3.95 0.81 32.52
C ASN A 337 -5.11 -0.20 32.68
N PHE A 338 -5.66 -0.72 31.59
CA PHE A 338 -6.76 -1.70 31.56
C PHE A 338 -6.29 -3.14 31.29
N THR A 339 -4.99 -3.39 31.10
CA THR A 339 -4.47 -4.65 30.55
C THR A 339 -4.76 -5.86 31.42
N GLU A 340 -4.60 -5.75 32.74
CA GLU A 340 -4.87 -6.87 33.64
C GLU A 340 -6.36 -7.22 33.70
N GLU A 341 -7.23 -6.21 33.69
CA GLU A 341 -8.67 -6.42 33.64
C GLU A 341 -9.09 -7.10 32.34
N LEU A 342 -8.55 -6.64 31.21
CA LEU A 342 -8.78 -7.22 29.90
C LEU A 342 -8.37 -8.69 29.86
N ARG A 343 -7.16 -9.02 30.33
CA ARG A 343 -6.64 -10.40 30.40
C ARG A 343 -7.44 -11.31 31.33
N GLY A 344 -8.17 -10.75 32.28
CA GLY A 344 -9.03 -11.50 33.21
C GLY A 344 -10.40 -11.88 32.64
N LEU A 345 -10.78 -11.35 31.47
CA LEU A 345 -12.07 -11.65 30.85
C LEU A 345 -12.12 -13.07 30.28
N LYS A 346 -13.32 -13.65 30.30
CA LYS A 346 -13.62 -14.94 29.65
C LYS A 346 -14.06 -14.73 28.22
N ASN A 347 -13.93 -15.77 27.39
CA ASN A 347 -14.29 -15.73 25.97
C ASN A 347 -13.68 -14.53 25.21
N LEU A 348 -12.42 -14.20 25.53
CA LEU A 348 -11.63 -13.16 24.88
C LEU A 348 -10.40 -13.83 24.24
N ILE A 349 -10.17 -13.56 22.97
CA ILE A 349 -8.97 -13.97 22.25
C ILE A 349 -8.06 -12.76 22.12
N LEU A 350 -6.83 -12.90 22.60
CA LEU A 350 -5.79 -11.87 22.51
C LEU A 350 -4.65 -12.40 21.67
N THR A 351 -4.39 -11.76 20.54
CA THR A 351 -3.31 -12.08 19.63
C THR A 351 -2.31 -10.91 19.59
N PRO A 352 -0.99 -11.17 19.50
CA PRO A 352 0.03 -10.13 19.62
C PRO A 352 0.38 -9.49 18.27
N HIS A 353 -0.61 -8.87 17.60
CA HIS A 353 -0.46 -8.19 16.31
C HIS A 353 0.12 -9.09 15.22
N ILE A 354 -0.49 -10.27 15.06
CA ILE A 354 -0.07 -11.32 14.14
C ILE A 354 -1.04 -11.53 12.97
N GLY A 355 -2.08 -10.72 12.82
CA GLY A 355 -3.07 -10.88 11.75
C GLY A 355 -2.46 -10.96 10.34
N GLY A 356 -1.38 -10.23 10.09
CA GLY A 356 -0.63 -10.30 8.84
C GLY A 356 0.65 -11.14 8.86
N SER A 357 0.95 -11.81 9.95
CA SER A 357 2.25 -12.44 10.21
C SER A 357 2.26 -13.92 9.80
N THR A 358 2.25 -14.16 8.48
CA THR A 358 2.36 -15.50 7.86
C THR A 358 3.55 -15.58 6.90
N GLU A 359 4.04 -16.80 6.63
CA GLU A 359 5.13 -17.00 5.66
C GLU A 359 4.72 -16.57 4.24
N GLU A 360 3.47 -16.82 3.87
CA GLU A 360 2.89 -16.41 2.59
C GLU A 360 2.83 -14.88 2.47
N ALA A 361 2.39 -14.18 3.53
CA ALA A 361 2.40 -12.72 3.54
C ALA A 361 3.83 -12.17 3.48
N GLN A 362 4.79 -12.76 4.21
CA GLN A 362 6.19 -12.35 4.13
C GLN A 362 6.78 -12.57 2.72
N ALA A 363 6.40 -13.65 2.04
CA ALA A 363 6.80 -13.89 0.66
C ALA A 363 6.18 -12.86 -0.30
N ALA A 364 4.88 -12.58 -0.17
CA ALA A 364 4.17 -11.59 -0.98
C ALA A 364 4.72 -10.17 -0.79
N ILE A 365 4.94 -9.75 0.47
CA ILE A 365 5.62 -8.49 0.82
C ILE A 365 7.01 -8.44 0.18
N GLY A 366 7.76 -9.55 0.27
CA GLY A 366 9.06 -9.71 -0.36
C GLY A 366 9.03 -9.43 -1.85
N VAL A 367 8.02 -9.95 -2.57
CA VAL A 367 7.84 -9.74 -4.01
C VAL A 367 7.44 -8.30 -4.32
N GLU A 368 6.40 -7.79 -3.64
CA GLU A 368 5.81 -6.47 -3.92
C GLU A 368 6.83 -5.35 -3.72
N VAL A 369 7.48 -5.30 -2.55
CA VAL A 369 8.47 -4.26 -2.24
C VAL A 369 9.70 -4.41 -3.10
N ALA A 370 10.22 -5.63 -3.31
CA ALA A 370 11.37 -5.81 -4.18
C ALA A 370 11.08 -5.35 -5.61
N GLN A 371 9.90 -5.63 -6.16
CA GLN A 371 9.52 -5.18 -7.48
C GLN A 371 9.36 -3.65 -7.54
N ALA A 372 8.78 -3.02 -6.51
CA ALA A 372 8.69 -1.57 -6.42
C ALA A 372 10.08 -0.91 -6.39
N LEU A 373 11.01 -1.46 -5.59
CA LEU A 373 12.41 -1.04 -5.56
C LEU A 373 13.08 -1.17 -6.93
N VAL A 374 12.94 -2.32 -7.59
CA VAL A 374 13.47 -2.54 -8.95
C VAL A 374 12.90 -1.53 -9.93
N ASN A 375 11.59 -1.29 -9.88
CA ASN A 375 10.92 -0.38 -10.78
C ASN A 375 11.41 1.07 -10.60
N TYR A 376 11.60 1.51 -9.35
CA TYR A 376 12.14 2.84 -9.07
C TYR A 376 13.62 2.98 -9.46
N VAL A 377 14.44 1.98 -9.14
CA VAL A 377 15.88 1.99 -9.44
C VAL A 377 16.10 1.97 -10.96
N ASN A 378 15.38 1.14 -11.71
CA ASN A 378 15.63 0.96 -13.14
C ASN A 378 14.79 1.86 -14.03
N PHE A 379 13.63 2.34 -13.57
CA PHE A 379 12.71 3.11 -14.43
C PHE A 379 12.25 4.44 -13.83
N GLY A 380 12.53 4.72 -12.56
CA GLY A 380 12.13 5.96 -11.90
C GLY A 380 10.65 6.06 -11.53
N THR A 381 9.87 4.99 -11.62
CA THR A 381 8.46 5.08 -11.24
C THR A 381 8.29 5.17 -9.72
N THR A 382 7.36 6.01 -9.29
CA THR A 382 7.01 6.25 -7.89
C THR A 382 5.58 5.84 -7.56
N LEU A 383 4.95 4.99 -8.39
CA LEU A 383 3.63 4.45 -8.09
C LEU A 383 3.64 3.74 -6.73
N GLN A 384 2.62 4.01 -5.91
CA GLN A 384 2.50 3.47 -4.55
C GLN A 384 3.60 3.92 -3.56
N ALA A 385 4.40 4.93 -3.90
CA ALA A 385 5.32 5.53 -2.94
C ALA A 385 4.55 6.23 -1.82
N VAL A 386 4.89 5.97 -0.56
CA VAL A 386 4.14 6.52 0.57
C VAL A 386 4.46 8.00 0.84
N ASN A 387 5.62 8.48 0.39
CA ASN A 387 6.14 9.82 0.69
C ASN A 387 6.47 10.70 -0.52
N MET A 388 6.27 10.21 -1.76
CA MET A 388 6.59 10.95 -2.99
C MET A 388 5.33 11.13 -3.87
N PRO A 389 5.33 12.10 -4.80
CA PRO A 389 4.30 12.20 -5.85
C PRO A 389 4.31 10.96 -6.75
N GLU A 390 3.16 10.55 -7.28
CA GLU A 390 3.03 9.32 -8.05
C GLU A 390 3.21 9.59 -9.55
N VAL A 391 4.33 9.11 -10.12
CA VAL A 391 4.71 9.35 -11.51
C VAL A 391 5.09 8.03 -12.19
N ASN A 392 4.56 7.84 -13.40
CA ASN A 392 4.85 6.68 -14.23
C ASN A 392 4.83 7.03 -15.72
N LEU A 393 5.81 6.51 -16.47
CA LEU A 393 5.83 6.56 -17.93
C LEU A 393 6.00 5.15 -18.46
N ARG A 394 5.43 4.88 -19.65
CA ARG A 394 5.69 3.62 -20.36
C ARG A 394 7.20 3.36 -20.45
N SER A 395 7.60 2.10 -20.28
CA SER A 395 9.00 1.70 -20.39
C SER A 395 9.55 2.04 -21.78
N LEU A 396 10.84 2.40 -21.82
CA LEU A 396 11.59 2.45 -23.07
C LEU A 396 11.80 1.02 -23.59
N THR A 397 11.78 0.86 -24.90
CA THR A 397 11.98 -0.41 -25.59
C THR A 397 13.37 -0.47 -26.23
N MET A 398 13.81 -1.66 -26.62
CA MET A 398 15.09 -1.80 -27.33
C MET A 398 15.14 -1.06 -28.67
N ALA A 399 13.98 -0.71 -29.27
CA ALA A 399 13.91 0.11 -30.47
C ALA A 399 14.18 1.61 -30.22
N GLU A 400 14.15 2.04 -28.96
CA GLU A 400 14.39 3.42 -28.53
C GLU A 400 15.88 3.60 -28.09
N GLU A 401 16.83 3.29 -28.99
CA GLU A 401 18.27 3.18 -28.65
C GLU A 401 18.88 4.47 -28.07
N ASN A 402 18.62 5.63 -28.70
CA ASN A 402 19.16 6.94 -28.31
C ASN A 402 18.20 7.74 -27.42
N HIS A 403 17.40 7.05 -26.60
CA HIS A 403 16.53 7.69 -25.63
C HIS A 403 17.14 7.65 -24.23
N VAL A 404 16.93 8.74 -23.51
CA VAL A 404 17.38 8.92 -22.14
C VAL A 404 16.18 9.33 -21.30
N ARG A 405 16.06 8.72 -20.12
CA ARG A 405 15.06 9.08 -19.12
C ARG A 405 15.68 10.03 -18.11
N VAL A 406 15.16 11.25 -18.06
CA VAL A 406 15.50 12.27 -17.07
C VAL A 406 14.49 12.19 -15.93
N ILE A 407 15.01 12.10 -14.72
CA ILE A 407 14.26 12.19 -13.47
C ILE A 407 14.79 13.40 -12.73
N TYR A 408 13.91 14.32 -12.40
CA TYR A 408 14.25 15.55 -11.72
C TYR A 408 13.30 15.76 -10.53
N ILE A 409 13.82 15.53 -9.33
CA ILE A 409 13.13 15.78 -8.07
C ILE A 409 13.50 17.19 -7.63
N HIS A 410 12.50 18.02 -7.33
CA HIS A 410 12.72 19.43 -7.05
C HIS A 410 11.76 19.99 -6.00
N LYS A 411 12.14 21.14 -5.44
CA LYS A 411 11.28 21.95 -4.60
C LYS A 411 10.08 22.42 -5.43
N ASN A 412 8.89 22.33 -4.87
CA ASN A 412 7.65 22.72 -5.52
C ASN A 412 7.50 24.25 -5.57
N VAL A 413 8.29 24.92 -6.42
CA VAL A 413 8.30 26.38 -6.57
C VAL A 413 8.03 26.80 -8.02
N PRO A 414 7.38 27.96 -8.25
CA PRO A 414 7.05 28.42 -9.60
C PRO A 414 8.27 28.58 -10.52
N GLY A 415 8.08 28.28 -11.80
CA GLY A 415 9.08 28.50 -12.85
C GLY A 415 10.08 27.36 -13.05
N VAL A 416 10.12 26.36 -12.17
CA VAL A 416 11.05 25.22 -12.31
C VAL A 416 10.81 24.44 -13.60
N LEU A 417 9.56 24.11 -13.93
CA LEU A 417 9.24 23.39 -15.16
C LEU A 417 9.69 24.14 -16.42
N ARG A 418 9.60 25.48 -16.41
CA ARG A 418 10.10 26.30 -17.52
C ARG A 418 11.62 26.13 -17.67
N ARG A 419 12.37 26.22 -16.57
CA ARG A 419 13.83 26.05 -16.57
C ARG A 419 14.25 24.65 -17.00
N VAL A 420 13.56 23.62 -16.52
CA VAL A 420 13.83 22.24 -16.93
C VAL A 420 13.57 22.06 -18.42
N ASN A 421 12.45 22.56 -18.93
CA ASN A 421 12.15 22.46 -20.37
C ASN A 421 13.08 23.33 -21.23
N GLU A 422 13.59 24.46 -20.73
CA GLU A 422 14.65 25.24 -21.39
C GLU A 422 15.92 24.39 -21.56
N ILE A 423 16.33 23.63 -20.52
CA ILE A 423 17.50 22.73 -20.56
C ILE A 423 17.28 21.55 -21.51
N LEU A 424 16.07 20.97 -21.52
CA LEU A 424 15.72 19.85 -22.39
C LEU A 424 15.47 20.30 -23.85
N GLY A 425 15.40 21.61 -24.11
CA GLY A 425 14.90 22.17 -25.38
C GLY A 425 15.73 21.87 -26.63
N ASP A 426 16.98 21.45 -26.46
CA ASP A 426 17.83 20.97 -27.57
C ASP A 426 17.51 19.53 -27.98
N HIS A 427 16.67 18.82 -27.23
CA HIS A 427 16.22 17.45 -27.49
C HIS A 427 14.69 17.39 -27.66
N ASN A 428 14.21 16.35 -28.33
CA ASN A 428 12.78 16.10 -28.41
C ASN A 428 12.30 15.38 -27.15
N VAL A 429 11.28 15.92 -26.48
CA VAL A 429 10.65 15.32 -25.30
C VAL A 429 9.50 14.43 -25.76
N ASP A 430 9.71 13.13 -25.84
CA ASP A 430 8.70 12.17 -26.32
C ASP A 430 7.61 11.90 -25.29
N LYS A 431 7.99 11.90 -24.01
CA LYS A 431 7.11 11.64 -22.87
C LYS A 431 7.52 12.54 -21.72
N GLN A 432 6.55 13.12 -21.04
CA GLN A 432 6.78 13.87 -19.80
C GLN A 432 5.59 13.72 -18.88
N MET A 433 5.85 13.48 -17.60
CA MET A 433 4.87 13.51 -16.54
C MET A 433 5.48 14.21 -15.33
N THR A 434 4.67 15.04 -14.69
CA THR A 434 5.05 15.74 -13.47
C THR A 434 3.90 15.68 -12.49
N ASP A 435 4.24 15.49 -11.21
CA ASP A 435 3.30 15.55 -10.10
C ASP A 435 3.99 16.18 -8.88
N SER A 436 3.21 16.68 -7.94
CA SER A 436 3.71 17.39 -6.76
C SER A 436 2.90 17.06 -5.51
N ARG A 437 3.58 16.98 -4.38
CA ARG A 437 2.99 16.67 -3.08
C ARG A 437 3.68 17.51 -2.02
N GLY A 438 2.96 18.51 -1.49
CA GLY A 438 3.53 19.49 -0.57
C GLY A 438 4.70 20.24 -1.20
N GLU A 439 5.86 20.22 -0.52
CA GLU A 439 7.07 20.96 -0.91
C GLU A 439 7.92 20.25 -1.98
N VAL A 440 7.57 19.02 -2.37
CA VAL A 440 8.35 18.19 -3.29
C VAL A 440 7.56 17.92 -4.56
N ALA A 441 8.23 18.03 -5.71
CA ALA A 441 7.72 17.70 -7.02
C ALA A 441 8.65 16.72 -7.74
N TYR A 442 8.04 15.86 -8.55
CA TYR A 442 8.72 14.80 -9.28
C TYR A 442 8.42 14.94 -10.77
N LEU A 443 9.46 15.22 -11.56
CA LEU A 443 9.37 15.25 -13.02
C LEU A 443 10.10 14.05 -13.61
N MET A 444 9.43 13.37 -14.52
CA MET A 444 10.03 12.33 -15.35
C MET A 444 9.81 12.66 -16.82
N ALA A 445 10.87 12.60 -17.63
CA ALA A 445 10.81 12.86 -19.05
C ALA A 445 11.68 11.85 -19.83
N ASP A 446 11.16 11.31 -20.93
CA ASP A 446 11.98 10.59 -21.91
C ASP A 446 12.30 11.55 -23.05
N ILE A 447 13.59 11.72 -23.32
CA ILE A 447 14.10 12.54 -24.43
C ILE A 447 14.81 11.67 -25.45
N SER A 448 14.68 12.01 -26.74
CA SER A 448 15.31 11.31 -27.85
C SER A 448 16.49 12.07 -28.44
N ASN A 449 17.32 11.33 -29.20
CA ASN A 449 18.50 11.83 -29.90
C ASN A 449 19.54 12.43 -28.95
N VAL A 450 19.79 11.75 -27.82
CA VAL A 450 20.82 12.15 -26.86
C VAL A 450 22.08 11.33 -27.08
N ASN A 451 23.20 11.98 -27.34
CA ASN A 451 24.49 11.32 -27.37
C ASN A 451 25.01 11.07 -25.95
N VAL A 452 25.74 9.98 -25.72
CA VAL A 452 26.30 9.65 -24.39
C VAL A 452 27.19 10.78 -23.84
N SER A 453 27.87 11.53 -24.70
CA SER A 453 28.66 12.71 -24.33
C SER A 453 27.83 13.88 -23.79
N GLU A 454 26.59 14.04 -24.27
CA GLU A 454 25.67 15.12 -23.90
C GLU A 454 24.97 14.85 -22.56
N ILE A 455 24.83 13.57 -22.18
CA ILE A 455 24.23 13.16 -20.90
C ILE A 455 24.90 13.87 -19.71
N LYS A 456 26.22 14.03 -19.75
CA LYS A 456 26.99 14.68 -18.68
C LYS A 456 26.65 16.16 -18.53
N ASP A 457 26.51 16.86 -19.65
CA ASP A 457 26.23 18.30 -19.67
C ASP A 457 24.76 18.58 -19.34
N LEU A 458 23.86 17.70 -19.81
CA LEU A 458 22.46 17.68 -19.41
C LEU A 458 22.30 17.50 -17.89
N TRP A 459 22.96 16.49 -17.33
CA TRP A 459 22.92 16.21 -15.88
C TRP A 459 23.48 17.38 -15.07
N ARG A 460 24.61 17.97 -15.48
CA ARG A 460 25.19 19.16 -14.83
C ARG A 460 24.23 20.35 -14.84
N SER A 461 23.62 20.63 -16.00
CA SER A 461 22.69 21.74 -16.15
C SER A 461 21.47 21.63 -15.23
N LEU A 462 20.98 20.41 -15.02
CA LEU A 462 19.88 20.13 -14.07
C LEU A 462 20.33 20.24 -12.60
N GLU A 463 21.54 19.76 -12.28
CA GLU A 463 22.11 19.83 -10.93
C GLU A 463 22.40 21.25 -10.44
N ASP A 464 22.70 22.17 -11.36
CA ASP A 464 23.00 23.59 -11.08
C ASP A 464 21.74 24.42 -10.76
N LEU A 465 20.54 23.88 -11.02
CA LEU A 465 19.29 24.55 -10.64
C LEU A 465 19.12 24.56 -9.12
N GLY A 466 18.99 25.74 -8.51
CA GLY A 466 18.82 25.87 -7.04
C GLY A 466 17.54 25.26 -6.46
N SER A 467 16.57 24.89 -7.31
CA SER A 467 15.37 24.13 -6.94
C SER A 467 15.60 22.63 -6.80
N ARG A 468 16.75 22.12 -7.27
CA ARG A 468 17.04 20.69 -7.32
C ARG A 468 17.09 20.09 -5.92
N ILE A 469 16.40 18.96 -5.77
CA ILE A 469 16.56 18.05 -4.64
C ILE A 469 17.47 16.89 -5.10
N ARG A 470 17.13 16.26 -6.24
CA ARG A 470 17.92 15.17 -6.79
C ARG A 470 17.67 14.98 -8.29
N THR A 471 18.74 14.75 -9.05
CA THR A 471 18.66 14.43 -10.47
C THR A 471 19.16 13.01 -10.72
N ARG A 472 18.43 12.25 -11.55
CA ARG A 472 18.88 10.97 -12.07
C ARG A 472 18.67 10.95 -13.57
N VAL A 473 19.64 10.43 -14.31
CA VAL A 473 19.53 10.24 -15.75
C VAL A 473 19.75 8.76 -16.03
N LEU A 474 18.77 8.09 -16.63
CA LEU A 474 18.78 6.66 -16.92
C LEU A 474 18.87 6.46 -18.44
N TYR A 475 19.75 5.58 -18.91
CA TYR A 475 20.00 5.37 -20.34
C TYR A 475 20.08 3.90 -20.73
#